data_AF-U9TA09-F1
#
_entry.id   AF-U9TA09-F1
#
_cell.length_a   1.000
_cell.length_b   1.000
_cell.length_c   1.000
_cell.angle_alpha   90.00
_cell.angle_beta   90.00
_cell.angle_gamma   90.00
#
_symmetry.space_group_name_H-M   'P 1'
#
loop_
_entity.id
_entity.type
_entity.pdbx_description
1 polymer ?
#
loop_
_entity_poly.entity_id
_entity_poly.type
_entity_poly.pdbx_seq_one_letter_code
_entity_poly.pdbx_strand_id
1 'polypeptide(L)'
;GIPPPPEYSLSDAIYERDINGVTSHDPKLNSEPESLLRFFMEHNDKPEMAIKVHGYHTEVVDESYTSTDSDGNRTVHYQSRTVEITDFNFTLDLTEHISTNGIIRTISKNNKQKDILELLNEYVKNENTLKNIEMKKVVIWDYESLTKAISTVIRQQGYRSDLRITFPLRNHFVRVESDHKFAKFARNIWTKILCFITCLWIIFFPILWLYRNSFKNQIRSDFVMNISEKDWFDRNVNSIVTNVRWL
;
A
#
# COMPACT_ATOMS: atom_id res chain seq x y z
N GLY A 1 -42.96 -12.47 -19.04
CA GLY A 1 -42.45 -11.59 -17.97
C GLY A 1 -40.95 -11.55 -18.08
N ILE A 2 -40.35 -10.36 -17.99
CA ILE A 2 -38.89 -10.23 -17.88
C ILE A 2 -38.51 -10.90 -16.55
N PRO A 3 -37.54 -11.85 -16.54
CA PRO A 3 -37.13 -12.47 -15.29
C PRO A 3 -36.63 -11.38 -14.32
N PRO A 4 -36.88 -11.53 -13.01
CA PRO A 4 -36.31 -10.61 -12.04
C PRO A 4 -34.78 -10.57 -12.20
N PRO A 5 -34.15 -9.40 -12.02
CA PRO A 5 -32.70 -9.31 -12.07
C PRO A 5 -32.12 -10.32 -11.08
N PRO A 6 -31.04 -11.04 -11.44
CA PRO A 6 -30.47 -12.07 -10.58
C PRO A 6 -30.13 -11.46 -9.22
N GLU A 7 -30.61 -12.12 -8.17
CA GLU A 7 -30.28 -11.81 -6.79
C GLU A 7 -28.75 -11.92 -6.67
N TYR A 8 -28.05 -10.82 -6.45
CA TYR A 8 -26.59 -10.80 -6.42
C TYR A 8 -26.10 -11.58 -5.21
N SER A 9 -25.82 -12.87 -5.39
CA SER A 9 -25.18 -13.70 -4.37
C SER A 9 -23.79 -13.14 -4.06
N LEU A 10 -23.46 -13.03 -2.77
CA LEU A 10 -22.10 -12.74 -2.28
C LEU A 10 -21.08 -13.67 -2.95
N SER A 11 -19.86 -13.19 -3.16
CA SER A 11 -18.78 -14.03 -3.68
C SER A 11 -18.50 -15.16 -2.69
N ASP A 12 -18.43 -16.38 -3.20
CA ASP A 12 -18.04 -17.55 -2.42
C ASP A 12 -16.53 -17.85 -2.54
N ALA A 13 -15.76 -16.90 -3.04
CA ALA A 13 -14.33 -17.06 -3.30
C ALA A 13 -13.51 -17.07 -2.00
N ILE A 14 -12.50 -17.93 -1.96
CA ILE A 14 -11.56 -18.00 -0.82
C ILE A 14 -10.57 -16.84 -0.90
N TYR A 15 -10.37 -16.13 0.21
CA TYR A 15 -9.42 -15.02 0.29
C TYR A 15 -8.71 -14.94 1.64
N GLU A 16 -7.59 -14.23 1.65
CA GLU A 16 -6.81 -13.87 2.82
C GLU A 16 -6.83 -12.35 3.01
N ARG A 17 -6.85 -11.90 4.26
CA ARG A 17 -6.79 -10.46 4.61
C ARG A 17 -5.48 -10.15 5.31
N ASP A 18 -4.78 -9.14 4.82
CA ASP A 18 -3.59 -8.54 5.44
C ASP A 18 -3.86 -7.07 5.81
N ILE A 19 -2.84 -6.39 6.32
CA ILE A 19 -2.94 -4.96 6.67
C ILE A 19 -3.23 -4.07 5.45
N ASN A 20 -2.80 -4.48 4.27
CA ASN A 20 -2.94 -3.73 3.03
C ASN A 20 -4.28 -3.98 2.34
N GLY A 21 -4.98 -5.08 2.66
CA GLY A 21 -6.31 -5.40 2.18
C GLY A 21 -6.49 -6.89 1.93
N VAL A 22 -7.08 -7.25 0.79
CA VAL A 22 -7.53 -8.61 0.52
C VAL A 22 -6.78 -9.20 -0.68
N THR A 23 -6.35 -10.45 -0.56
CA THR A 23 -5.73 -11.22 -1.64
C THR A 23 -6.44 -12.55 -1.80
N SER A 24 -6.86 -12.89 -3.02
CA SER A 24 -7.45 -14.19 -3.35
C SER A 24 -6.59 -14.94 -4.37
N HIS A 25 -6.59 -16.27 -4.22
CA HIS A 25 -6.01 -17.23 -5.14
C HIS A 25 -7.07 -18.18 -5.71
N ASP A 26 -8.35 -17.86 -5.56
CA ASP A 26 -9.41 -18.77 -5.94
C ASP A 26 -9.40 -19.01 -7.47
N PRO A 27 -9.39 -20.28 -7.94
CA PRO A 27 -9.45 -20.61 -9.35
C PRO A 27 -10.63 -19.95 -10.09
N LYS A 28 -11.80 -19.82 -9.43
CA LYS A 28 -13.01 -19.26 -10.05
C LYS A 28 -12.79 -17.84 -10.55
N LEU A 29 -12.04 -17.03 -9.79
CA LEU A 29 -11.73 -15.65 -10.14
C LEU A 29 -10.77 -15.53 -11.34
N ASN A 30 -10.12 -16.63 -11.72
CA ASN A 30 -9.24 -16.70 -12.88
C ASN A 30 -9.93 -17.27 -14.13
N SER A 31 -11.14 -17.81 -13.99
CA SER A 31 -11.91 -18.45 -15.06
C SER A 31 -13.15 -17.66 -15.48
N GLU A 32 -13.74 -16.89 -14.56
CA GLU A 32 -15.01 -16.18 -14.80
C GLU A 32 -14.87 -14.68 -14.54
N PRO A 33 -15.08 -13.82 -15.56
CA PRO A 33 -14.91 -12.38 -15.43
C PRO A 33 -15.99 -11.74 -14.53
N GLU A 34 -17.20 -12.30 -14.51
CA GLU A 34 -18.28 -11.82 -13.63
C GLU A 34 -17.98 -12.10 -12.16
N SER A 35 -17.48 -13.30 -11.84
CA SER A 35 -17.08 -13.68 -10.49
C SER A 35 -15.95 -12.79 -9.98
N LEU A 36 -14.99 -12.45 -10.85
CA LEU A 36 -13.94 -11.47 -10.57
C LEU A 36 -14.47 -10.05 -10.33
N LEU A 37 -15.44 -9.60 -11.14
CA LEU A 37 -16.07 -8.29 -10.93
C LEU A 37 -16.79 -8.22 -9.59
N ARG A 38 -17.58 -9.25 -9.27
CA ARG A 38 -18.32 -9.36 -8.00
C ARG A 38 -17.37 -9.33 -6.81
N PHE A 39 -16.27 -10.07 -6.89
CA PHE A 39 -15.24 -10.07 -5.85
C PHE A 39 -14.65 -8.67 -5.61
N PHE A 40 -14.36 -7.91 -6.68
CA PHE A 40 -13.92 -6.52 -6.54
C PHE A 40 -14.99 -5.61 -5.95
N MET A 41 -16.25 -5.75 -6.36
CA MET A 41 -17.36 -4.95 -5.81
C MET A 41 -17.60 -5.22 -4.33
N GLU A 42 -17.57 -6.49 -3.92
CA GLU A 42 -17.76 -6.91 -2.53
C GLU A 42 -16.66 -6.36 -1.61
N HIS A 43 -15.42 -6.37 -2.07
CA HIS A 43 -14.26 -5.88 -1.33
C HIS A 43 -13.93 -4.40 -1.64
N ASN A 44 -14.90 -3.66 -2.17
CA ASN A 44 -14.80 -2.22 -2.37
C ASN A 44 -15.29 -1.43 -1.15
N ASP A 45 -15.08 -1.98 0.04
CA ASP A 45 -15.29 -1.33 1.33
C ASP A 45 -14.28 -0.20 1.55
N LYS A 46 -14.67 0.80 2.34
CA LYS A 46 -13.80 1.96 2.60
C LYS A 46 -12.42 1.55 3.16
N PRO A 47 -11.32 2.16 2.66
CA PRO A 47 -10.01 1.98 3.26
C PRO A 47 -9.93 2.70 4.62
N GLU A 48 -8.93 2.33 5.42
CA GLU A 48 -8.57 3.09 6.62
C GLU A 48 -7.44 4.06 6.25
N MET A 49 -7.52 5.29 6.76
CA MET A 49 -6.50 6.31 6.55
C MET A 49 -6.22 7.02 7.85
N ALA A 50 -4.96 7.39 8.06
CA ALA A 50 -4.59 8.33 9.10
C ALA A 50 -3.61 9.39 8.56
N ILE A 51 -3.40 10.44 9.33
CA ILE A 51 -2.31 11.40 9.14
C ILE A 51 -1.28 11.09 10.21
N LYS A 52 -0.07 10.75 9.77
CA LYS A 52 1.07 10.57 10.67
C LYS A 52 1.99 11.78 10.55
N VAL A 53 2.20 12.45 11.67
CA VAL A 53 3.07 13.63 11.80
C VAL A 53 4.28 13.21 12.62
N HIS A 54 5.46 13.37 12.04
CA HIS A 54 6.73 12.96 12.64
C HIS A 54 7.74 14.12 12.55
N GLY A 55 8.05 14.72 13.70
CA GLY A 55 9.16 15.64 13.87
C GLY A 55 10.39 14.88 14.35
N TYR A 56 11.52 15.08 13.68
CA TYR A 56 12.79 14.54 14.08
C TYR A 56 13.96 15.50 13.79
N HIS A 57 15.10 15.23 14.40
CA HIS A 57 16.37 15.81 14.00
C HIS A 57 17.42 14.71 13.81
N THR A 58 18.49 15.03 13.09
CA THR A 58 19.58 14.09 12.87
C THR A 58 20.78 14.45 13.74
N GLU A 59 21.27 13.50 14.53
CA GLU A 59 22.53 13.62 15.26
C GLU A 59 23.58 12.70 14.67
N VAL A 60 24.85 13.06 14.81
CA VAL A 60 25.98 12.17 14.50
C VAL A 60 26.44 11.54 15.80
N VAL A 61 26.33 10.22 15.89
CA VAL A 61 26.80 9.43 17.03
C VAL A 61 28.11 8.77 16.64
N ASP A 62 29.14 9.04 17.43
CA ASP A 62 30.44 8.36 17.32
C ASP A 62 30.43 7.15 18.25
N GLU A 63 30.53 5.95 17.67
CA GLU A 63 30.65 4.69 18.40
C GLU A 63 32.08 4.18 18.31
N SER A 64 32.61 3.64 19.41
CA SER A 64 33.86 2.89 19.40
C SER A 64 33.64 1.46 19.87
N TYR A 65 34.11 0.48 19.11
CA TYR A 65 34.12 -0.91 19.54
C TYR A 65 35.53 -1.49 19.47
N THR A 66 35.84 -2.36 20.44
CA THR A 66 37.12 -3.03 20.51
C THR A 66 36.99 -4.42 19.91
N SER A 67 37.72 -4.69 18.83
CA SER A 67 37.86 -6.03 18.27
C SER A 67 39.17 -6.64 18.71
N THR A 68 39.16 -7.90 19.13
CA THR A 68 40.37 -8.67 19.39
C THR A 68 40.61 -9.59 18.19
N ASP A 69 41.79 -9.52 17.59
CA ASP A 69 42.16 -10.44 16.50
C ASP A 69 42.45 -11.86 17.04
N SER A 70 42.66 -12.81 16.13
CA SER A 70 43.01 -14.20 16.47
C SER A 70 44.33 -14.33 17.24
N ASP A 71 45.16 -13.29 17.23
CA ASP A 71 46.47 -13.24 17.87
C ASP A 71 46.44 -12.52 19.24
N GLY A 72 45.25 -12.08 19.68
CA GLY A 72 45.03 -11.47 21.00
C GLY A 72 45.24 -9.95 21.06
N ASN A 73 45.53 -9.29 19.94
CA ASN A 73 45.69 -7.84 19.89
C ASN A 73 44.34 -7.14 19.86
N ARG A 74 44.18 -6.10 20.68
CA ARG A 74 42.96 -5.32 20.78
C ARG A 74 43.07 -4.06 19.94
N THR A 75 42.16 -3.89 18.99
CA THR A 75 42.08 -2.72 18.12
C THR A 75 40.78 -1.98 18.41
N VAL A 76 40.87 -0.67 18.65
CA VAL A 76 39.70 0.20 18.83
C VAL A 76 39.32 0.77 17.48
N HIS A 77 38.09 0.50 17.05
CA HIS A 77 37.51 1.05 15.82
C HIS A 77 36.59 2.21 16.18
N TYR A 78 36.64 3.29 15.41
CA TYR A 78 35.72 4.42 15.51
C TYR A 78 34.81 4.42 14.28
N GLN A 79 33.50 4.55 14.51
CA GLN A 79 32.51 4.66 13.45
C GLN A 79 31.53 5.77 13.79
N SER A 80 31.41 6.75 12.90
CA SER A 80 30.37 7.78 12.99
C SER A 80 29.11 7.31 12.25
N ARG A 81 27.95 7.49 12.87
CA ARG A 81 26.65 7.18 12.27
C ARG A 81 25.69 8.34 12.49
N THR A 82 25.06 8.79 11.41
CA THR A 82 23.91 9.69 11.51
C THR A 82 22.67 8.93 11.94
N VAL A 83 22.03 9.36 13.01
CA VAL A 83 20.81 8.76 13.58
C VAL A 83 19.67 9.76 13.59
N GLU A 84 18.46 9.27 13.32
CA GLU A 84 17.22 10.05 13.39
C GLU A 84 16.67 9.99 14.83
N ILE A 85 16.66 11.11 15.53
CA ILE A 85 16.12 11.23 16.88
C ILE A 85 14.71 11.82 16.77
N THR A 86 13.72 11.09 17.29
CA THR A 86 12.30 11.50 17.22
C THR A 86 11.99 12.49 18.32
N ASP A 87 11.55 13.68 17.91
CA ASP A 87 11.11 14.75 18.82
C ASP A 87 9.63 14.56 19.18
N PHE A 88 8.80 14.29 18.17
CA PHE A 88 7.40 13.91 18.34
C PHE A 88 6.91 13.03 17.19
N ASN A 89 6.00 12.12 17.49
CA ASN A 89 5.38 11.24 16.51
C ASN A 89 3.97 10.87 16.96
N PHE A 90 2.97 11.40 16.26
CA PHE A 90 1.57 11.14 16.55
C PHE A 90 0.77 10.88 15.28
N THR A 91 -0.40 10.28 15.44
CA THR A 91 -1.26 9.87 14.33
C THR A 91 -2.70 10.29 14.61
N LEU A 92 -3.37 10.85 13.60
CA LEU A 92 -4.77 11.27 13.65
C LEU A 92 -5.57 10.45 12.64
N ASP A 93 -6.63 9.77 13.09
CA ASP A 93 -7.48 8.95 12.22
C ASP A 93 -8.35 9.82 11.30
N LEU A 94 -8.49 9.40 10.04
CA LEU A 94 -9.33 10.02 9.02
C LEU A 94 -10.44 9.10 8.51
N THR A 95 -10.47 7.85 8.98
CA THR A 95 -11.31 6.77 8.42
C THR A 95 -12.80 7.08 8.49
N GLU A 96 -13.23 7.89 9.45
CA GLU A 96 -14.63 8.31 9.58
C GLU A 96 -15.08 9.30 8.49
N HIS A 97 -14.14 10.04 7.90
CA HIS A 97 -14.44 11.04 6.89
C HIS A 97 -14.40 10.50 5.47
N ILE A 98 -14.00 9.25 5.26
CA ILE A 98 -13.97 8.62 3.94
C ILE A 98 -15.38 8.14 3.57
N SER A 99 -15.78 8.36 2.31
CA SER A 99 -17.03 7.80 1.77
C SER A 99 -17.11 6.29 1.97
N THR A 100 -18.29 5.76 2.29
CA THR A 100 -18.46 4.32 2.54
C THR A 100 -18.16 3.48 1.31
N ASN A 101 -18.53 3.98 0.13
CA ASN A 101 -18.35 3.30 -1.15
C ASN A 101 -17.42 4.10 -2.06
N GLY A 102 -16.56 3.39 -2.79
CA GLY A 102 -15.69 3.96 -3.81
C GLY A 102 -16.23 3.73 -5.22
N ILE A 103 -15.81 4.56 -6.17
CA ILE A 103 -16.18 4.41 -7.59
C ILE A 103 -15.06 3.66 -8.31
N ILE A 104 -15.35 2.44 -8.75
CA ILE A 104 -14.39 1.62 -9.52
C ILE A 104 -14.24 2.19 -10.93
N ARG A 105 -12.99 2.37 -11.36
CA ARG A 105 -12.58 2.90 -12.67
C ARG A 105 -11.35 2.16 -13.17
N THR A 106 -11.23 2.06 -14.49
CA THR A 106 -9.99 1.62 -15.14
C THR A 106 -9.03 2.80 -15.31
N ILE A 107 -7.74 2.54 -15.15
CA ILE A 107 -6.69 3.51 -15.45
C ILE A 107 -6.34 3.34 -16.94
N SER A 108 -6.44 4.42 -17.71
CA SER A 108 -6.09 4.40 -19.13
C SER A 108 -4.62 4.02 -19.29
N LYS A 109 -4.38 2.90 -19.99
CA LYS A 109 -3.04 2.43 -20.36
C LYS A 109 -2.91 2.63 -21.86
N ASN A 110 -1.89 3.37 -22.30
CA ASN A 110 -1.64 3.70 -23.72
C ASN A 110 -2.77 4.50 -24.40
N ASN A 111 -3.35 5.49 -23.71
CA ASN A 111 -4.43 6.36 -24.22
C ASN A 111 -5.71 5.63 -24.66
N LYS A 112 -5.92 4.39 -24.22
CA LYS A 112 -7.17 3.66 -24.42
C LYS A 112 -7.80 3.36 -23.07
N GLN A 113 -8.93 4.01 -22.81
CA GLN A 113 -9.79 3.65 -21.68
C GLN A 113 -10.57 2.40 -22.06
N LYS A 114 -10.32 1.31 -21.34
CA LYS A 114 -11.04 0.05 -21.48
C LYS A 114 -12.20 0.01 -20.49
N ASP A 115 -13.29 -0.64 -20.88
CA ASP A 115 -14.34 -0.95 -19.91
C ASP A 115 -13.81 -1.95 -18.85
N ILE A 116 -14.38 -1.92 -17.65
CA ILE A 116 -13.96 -2.82 -16.56
C ILE A 116 -14.14 -4.27 -17.00
N LEU A 117 -15.31 -4.64 -17.53
CA LEU A 117 -15.56 -6.03 -17.93
C LEU A 117 -14.65 -6.45 -19.08
N GLU A 118 -14.33 -5.56 -20.01
CA GLU A 118 -13.37 -5.83 -21.08
C GLU A 118 -11.98 -6.17 -20.51
N LEU A 119 -11.49 -5.40 -19.54
CA LEU A 119 -10.22 -5.66 -18.87
C LEU A 119 -10.23 -6.99 -18.08
N LEU A 120 -11.31 -7.28 -17.37
CA LEU A 120 -11.45 -8.54 -16.63
C LEU A 120 -11.50 -9.75 -17.58
N ASN A 121 -12.17 -9.61 -18.73
CA ASN A 121 -12.17 -10.62 -19.78
C ASN A 121 -10.76 -10.86 -20.34
N GLU A 122 -9.98 -9.81 -20.58
CA GLU A 122 -8.59 -9.92 -21.02
C GLU A 122 -7.72 -10.63 -19.97
N TYR A 123 -7.91 -10.32 -18.69
CA TYR A 123 -7.23 -11.00 -17.59
C TYR A 123 -7.55 -12.49 -17.57
N VAL A 124 -8.83 -12.87 -17.64
CA VAL A 124 -9.27 -14.28 -17.63
C VAL A 124 -8.71 -15.04 -18.84
N LYS A 125 -8.79 -14.45 -20.05
CA LYS A 125 -8.27 -15.07 -21.29
C LYS A 125 -6.75 -15.21 -21.34
N ASN A 126 -6.00 -14.44 -20.54
CA ASN A 126 -4.55 -14.49 -20.54
C ASN A 126 -4.05 -15.83 -19.94
N GLU A 127 -3.26 -16.58 -20.71
CA GLU A 127 -2.70 -17.89 -20.30
C GLU A 127 -1.45 -17.77 -19.39
N ASN A 128 -1.02 -16.55 -19.06
CA ASN A 128 0.11 -16.32 -18.16
C ASN A 128 -0.15 -16.93 -16.78
N THR A 129 0.67 -17.91 -16.41
CA THR A 129 0.55 -18.64 -15.15
C THR A 129 0.80 -17.79 -13.90
N LEU A 130 1.46 -16.64 -14.03
CA LEU A 130 1.79 -15.71 -12.94
C LEU A 130 1.01 -14.40 -13.00
N LYS A 131 -0.05 -14.34 -13.81
CA LYS A 131 -0.90 -13.16 -13.88
C LYS A 131 -1.46 -12.83 -12.49
N ASN A 132 -1.52 -11.55 -12.19
CA ASN A 132 -2.33 -11.01 -11.11
C ASN A 132 -3.01 -9.75 -11.60
N ILE A 133 -4.08 -9.38 -10.92
CA ILE A 133 -4.81 -8.14 -11.13
C ILE A 133 -5.10 -7.53 -9.77
N GLU A 134 -5.03 -6.21 -9.70
CA GLU A 134 -5.24 -5.48 -8.45
C GLU A 134 -6.17 -4.29 -8.67
N MET A 135 -7.08 -4.09 -7.72
CA MET A 135 -7.83 -2.86 -7.55
C MET A 135 -7.20 -2.08 -6.39
N LYS A 136 -6.70 -0.88 -6.68
CA LYS A 136 -6.18 0.04 -5.66
C LYS A 136 -7.27 1.00 -5.22
N LYS A 137 -7.60 1.02 -3.94
CA LYS A 137 -8.47 2.04 -3.33
C LYS A 137 -7.65 3.30 -3.12
N VAL A 138 -8.14 4.43 -3.61
CA VAL A 138 -7.46 5.72 -3.48
C VAL A 138 -8.45 6.74 -2.96
N VAL A 139 -8.03 7.45 -1.93
CA VAL A 139 -8.81 8.55 -1.37
C VAL A 139 -8.47 9.84 -2.12
N ILE A 140 -9.49 10.54 -2.58
CA ILE A 140 -9.40 11.82 -3.27
C ILE A 140 -9.45 12.93 -2.23
N TRP A 141 -8.34 13.64 -2.07
CA TRP A 141 -8.22 14.78 -1.16
C TRP A 141 -7.05 15.69 -1.53
N ASP A 142 -7.04 16.92 -1.00
CA ASP A 142 -5.92 17.86 -1.18
C ASP A 142 -4.86 17.67 -0.08
N TYR A 143 -4.01 16.66 -0.30
CA TYR A 143 -2.91 16.34 0.61
C TYR A 143 -1.85 17.45 0.70
N GLU A 144 -1.64 18.21 -0.38
CA GLU A 144 -0.60 19.23 -0.44
C GLU A 144 -0.98 20.43 0.42
N SER A 145 -2.20 20.94 0.25
CA SER A 145 -2.72 22.05 1.05
C SER A 145 -2.75 21.70 2.53
N LEU A 146 -3.18 20.48 2.88
CA LEU A 146 -3.19 20.03 4.27
C LEU A 146 -1.79 19.89 4.86
N THR A 147 -0.86 19.28 4.13
CA THR A 147 0.54 19.13 4.54
C THR A 147 1.17 20.49 4.80
N LYS A 148 0.88 21.47 3.93
CA LYS A 148 1.36 22.85 4.09
C LYS A 148 0.77 23.52 5.32
N ALA A 149 -0.55 23.41 5.55
CA ALA A 149 -1.22 23.99 6.71
C ALA A 149 -0.68 23.45 8.04
N ILE A 150 -0.57 22.11 8.16
CA ILE A 150 0.00 21.44 9.33
C ILE A 150 1.46 21.86 9.53
N SER A 151 2.27 21.83 8.47
CA SER A 151 3.67 22.25 8.54
C SER A 151 3.79 23.70 9.04
N THR A 152 3.02 24.64 8.48
CA THR A 152 3.05 26.05 8.87
C THR A 152 2.75 26.23 10.36
N VAL A 153 1.70 25.59 10.89
CA VAL A 153 1.35 25.72 12.31
C VAL A 153 2.43 25.12 13.21
N ILE A 154 3.01 23.97 12.86
CA ILE A 154 4.12 23.36 13.61
C ILE A 154 5.35 24.30 13.62
N ARG A 155 5.69 24.89 12.48
CA ARG A 155 6.79 25.89 12.39
C ARG A 155 6.50 27.13 13.23
N GLN A 156 5.24 27.58 13.31
CA GLN A 156 4.84 28.71 14.14
C GLN A 156 4.96 28.43 15.65
N GLN A 157 4.86 27.17 16.08
CA GLN A 157 5.15 26.79 17.47
C GLN A 157 6.64 26.82 17.81
N GLY A 158 7.53 27.08 16.85
CA GLY A 158 8.97 27.20 17.06
C GLY A 158 9.80 25.98 16.63
N TYR A 159 9.16 24.91 16.14
CA TYR A 159 9.87 23.72 15.69
C TYR A 159 10.64 23.94 14.38
N ARG A 160 11.98 23.81 14.40
CA ARG A 160 12.88 24.12 13.26
C ARG A 160 13.54 22.91 12.59
N SER A 161 13.46 21.72 13.19
CA SER A 161 14.08 20.50 12.67
C SER A 161 13.29 19.85 11.52
N ASP A 162 13.57 18.60 11.16
CA ASP A 162 12.92 17.91 10.05
C ASP A 162 11.49 17.50 10.39
N LEU A 163 10.60 17.63 9.41
CA LEU A 163 9.18 17.30 9.56
C LEU A 163 8.73 16.40 8.42
N ARG A 164 8.15 15.26 8.77
CA ARG A 164 7.59 14.28 7.83
C ARG A 164 6.12 14.06 8.15
N ILE A 165 5.25 14.49 7.22
CA ILE A 165 3.81 14.27 7.28
C ILE A 165 3.46 13.23 6.22
N THR A 166 2.81 12.15 6.62
CA THR A 166 2.45 11.03 5.74
C THR A 166 1.00 10.61 5.94
N PHE A 167 0.43 9.97 4.92
CA PHE A 167 -0.96 9.52 4.91
C PHE A 167 -1.02 8.00 4.75
N PRO A 168 -0.66 7.22 5.79
CA PRO A 168 -0.71 5.77 5.73
C PRO A 168 -2.13 5.28 5.42
N LEU A 169 -2.23 4.36 4.47
CA LEU A 169 -3.45 3.68 4.06
C LEU A 169 -3.40 2.21 4.46
N ARG A 170 -4.51 1.69 4.97
CA ARG A 170 -4.73 0.26 5.21
C ARG A 170 -5.99 -0.19 4.48
N ASN A 171 -6.13 -1.49 4.26
CA ASN A 171 -7.27 -2.05 3.52
C ASN A 171 -7.49 -1.39 2.13
N HIS A 172 -6.41 -1.00 1.44
CA HIS A 172 -6.45 -0.21 0.22
C HIS A 172 -6.14 -1.01 -1.06
N PHE A 173 -5.97 -2.32 -0.96
CA PHE A 173 -5.79 -3.20 -2.10
C PHE A 173 -6.77 -4.38 -2.07
N VAL A 174 -7.30 -4.71 -3.25
CA VAL A 174 -7.93 -6.00 -3.51
C VAL A 174 -7.15 -6.66 -4.63
N ARG A 175 -6.57 -7.83 -4.39
CA ARG A 175 -5.71 -8.53 -5.34
C ARG A 175 -6.28 -9.89 -5.65
N VAL A 176 -6.20 -10.27 -6.91
CA VAL A 176 -6.45 -11.64 -7.36
C VAL A 176 -5.20 -12.11 -8.07
N GLU A 177 -4.65 -13.22 -7.62
CA GLU A 177 -3.53 -13.88 -8.28
C GLU A 177 -3.96 -15.22 -8.86
N SER A 178 -3.26 -15.66 -9.90
CA SER A 178 -3.43 -16.96 -10.51
C SER A 178 -3.22 -18.13 -9.52
N ASP A 179 -4.09 -19.14 -9.58
CA ASP A 179 -3.99 -20.38 -8.78
C ASP A 179 -2.97 -21.40 -9.33
N HIS A 180 -2.36 -21.15 -10.50
CA HIS A 180 -1.52 -22.13 -11.18
C HIS A 180 -0.39 -22.68 -10.29
N LYS A 181 -0.09 -23.99 -10.45
CA LYS A 181 0.96 -24.69 -9.69
C LYS A 181 2.31 -23.98 -9.75
N PHE A 182 2.62 -23.35 -10.88
CA PHE A 182 3.85 -22.56 -11.04
C PHE A 182 3.88 -21.30 -10.17
N ALA A 183 2.74 -20.60 -10.01
CA ALA A 183 2.62 -19.48 -9.08
C ALA A 183 2.82 -19.93 -7.63
N LYS A 184 2.23 -21.06 -7.24
CA LYS A 184 2.45 -21.69 -5.92
C LYS A 184 3.92 -22.07 -5.70
N PHE A 185 4.56 -22.66 -6.72
CA PHE A 185 5.97 -23.05 -6.69
C PHE A 185 6.91 -21.84 -6.56
N ALA A 186 6.68 -20.78 -7.34
CA ALA A 186 7.49 -19.55 -7.30
C ALA A 186 7.37 -18.80 -5.97
N ARG A 187 6.26 -18.98 -5.24
CA ARG A 187 6.04 -18.37 -3.93
C ARG A 187 6.78 -19.08 -2.79
N ASN A 188 7.08 -20.38 -2.94
CA ASN A 188 7.72 -21.19 -1.91
C ASN A 188 9.10 -20.64 -1.52
N ILE A 189 9.37 -20.56 -0.22
CA ILE A 189 10.63 -20.08 0.35
C ILE A 189 11.81 -20.95 -0.12
N TRP A 190 11.62 -22.26 -0.23
CA TRP A 190 12.66 -23.19 -0.68
C TRP A 190 13.07 -22.96 -2.13
N THR A 191 12.11 -22.63 -3.00
CA THR A 191 12.39 -22.28 -4.40
C THR A 191 13.27 -21.04 -4.49
N LYS A 192 13.01 -20.04 -3.63
CA LYS A 192 13.82 -18.81 -3.57
C LYS A 192 15.23 -19.09 -3.05
N ILE A 193 15.36 -19.92 -2.00
CA ILE A 193 16.65 -20.34 -1.45
C ILE A 193 17.44 -21.12 -2.50
N LEU A 194 16.80 -22.07 -3.19
CA LEU A 194 17.43 -22.85 -4.25
C LEU A 194 17.89 -21.93 -5.39
N CYS A 195 17.04 -21.02 -5.87
CA CYS A 195 17.42 -20.06 -6.92
C CYS A 195 18.56 -19.13 -6.49
N PHE A 196 18.66 -18.80 -5.20
CA PHE A 196 19.75 -18.01 -4.65
C PHE A 196 21.06 -18.81 -4.63
N ILE A 197 21.04 -20.05 -4.13
CA ILE A 197 22.21 -20.94 -4.07
C ILE A 197 22.72 -21.28 -5.47
N THR A 198 21.83 -21.52 -6.43
CA THR A 198 22.21 -21.88 -7.81
C THR A 198 22.52 -20.67 -8.69
N CYS A 199 22.63 -19.46 -8.12
CA CYS A 199 22.83 -18.18 -8.82
C CYS A 199 21.80 -17.88 -9.94
N LEU A 200 20.70 -18.62 -10.02
CA LEU A 200 19.62 -18.42 -11.01
C LEU A 200 18.77 -17.19 -10.73
N TRP A 201 18.93 -16.57 -9.56
CA TRP A 201 18.21 -15.38 -9.13
C TRP A 201 18.32 -14.22 -10.14
N ILE A 202 19.46 -14.06 -10.83
CA ILE A 202 19.69 -12.95 -11.78
C ILE A 202 18.70 -13.00 -12.96
N ILE A 203 18.30 -14.18 -13.42
CA ILE A 203 17.34 -14.35 -14.53
C ILE A 203 15.93 -14.60 -14.00
N PHE A 204 15.83 -15.40 -12.94
CA PHE A 204 14.55 -15.81 -12.36
C PHE A 204 13.75 -14.63 -11.81
N PHE A 205 14.38 -13.71 -11.07
CA PHE A 205 13.68 -12.56 -10.48
C PHE A 205 13.12 -11.57 -11.52
N PRO A 206 13.88 -11.12 -12.53
CA PRO A 206 13.36 -10.23 -13.57
C PRO A 206 12.19 -10.84 -14.35
N ILE A 207 12.28 -12.13 -14.69
CA ILE A 207 11.21 -12.85 -15.38
C ILE A 207 9.95 -12.88 -14.51
N LEU A 208 10.06 -13.33 -13.25
CA LEU A 208 8.93 -13.33 -12.32
C LEU A 208 8.31 -11.94 -12.17
N TRP A 209 9.13 -10.89 -12.08
CA TRP A 209 8.64 -9.52 -11.95
C TRP A 209 7.84 -9.09 -13.17
N LEU A 210 8.33 -9.33 -14.39
CA LEU A 210 7.62 -8.99 -15.63
C LEU A 210 6.27 -9.70 -15.74
N TYR A 211 6.25 -11.03 -15.57
CA TYR A 211 5.02 -11.82 -15.71
C TYR A 211 4.02 -11.50 -14.60
N ARG A 212 4.49 -11.19 -13.39
CA ARG A 212 3.65 -10.82 -12.25
C ARG A 212 3.13 -9.37 -12.32
N ASN A 213 3.66 -8.49 -13.16
CA ASN A 213 3.27 -7.07 -13.18
C ASN A 213 2.34 -6.69 -14.35
N SER A 214 1.88 -7.66 -15.13
CA SER A 214 1.19 -7.41 -16.41
C SER A 214 -0.11 -6.59 -16.26
N PHE A 215 -0.97 -6.93 -15.28
CA PHE A 215 -2.25 -6.25 -15.03
C PHE A 215 -2.26 -5.35 -13.78
N LYS A 216 -1.09 -5.06 -13.20
CA LYS A 216 -1.01 -4.15 -12.06
C LYS A 216 -1.32 -2.71 -12.42
N ASN A 217 -1.82 -1.95 -11.45
CA ASN A 217 -2.20 -0.54 -11.58
C ASN A 217 -3.17 -0.23 -12.73
N GLN A 218 -4.04 -1.17 -13.12
CA GLN A 218 -5.05 -0.94 -14.17
C GLN A 218 -6.46 -0.68 -13.62
N ILE A 219 -6.73 -1.06 -12.37
CA ILE A 219 -8.02 -0.82 -11.71
C ILE A 219 -7.79 0.02 -10.45
N ARG A 220 -8.65 1.01 -10.28
CA ARG A 220 -8.64 1.90 -9.13
C ARG A 220 -10.06 2.13 -8.64
N SER A 221 -10.23 2.28 -7.34
CA SER A 221 -11.50 2.69 -6.72
C SER A 221 -11.32 4.03 -6.03
N ASP A 222 -12.08 5.03 -6.46
CA ASP A 222 -12.00 6.40 -5.93
C ASP A 222 -12.95 6.60 -4.77
N PHE A 223 -12.40 6.90 -3.60
CA PHE A 223 -13.12 7.27 -2.40
C PHE A 223 -13.01 8.77 -2.17
N VAL A 224 -14.11 9.46 -1.91
CA VAL A 224 -14.10 10.91 -1.69
C VAL A 224 -14.10 11.19 -0.19
N MET A 225 -13.38 12.22 0.23
CA MET A 225 -13.48 12.72 1.60
C MET A 225 -14.76 13.54 1.77
N ASN A 226 -15.53 13.22 2.81
CA ASN A 226 -16.75 13.94 3.19
C ASN A 226 -16.47 15.25 3.93
N ILE A 227 -15.20 15.59 4.16
CA ILE A 227 -14.74 16.81 4.83
C ILE A 227 -13.68 17.49 3.98
N SER A 228 -13.69 18.83 3.94
CA SER A 228 -12.62 19.59 3.32
C SER A 228 -11.34 19.53 4.18
N GLU A 229 -10.19 19.69 3.53
CA GLU A 229 -8.89 19.76 4.20
C GLU A 229 -8.83 20.92 5.20
N LYS A 230 -9.44 22.06 4.86
CA LYS A 230 -9.52 23.23 5.73
C LYS A 230 -10.38 22.98 6.95
N ASP A 231 -11.59 22.46 6.78
CA ASP A 231 -12.51 22.22 7.91
C ASP A 231 -11.96 21.15 8.85
N TRP A 232 -11.32 20.11 8.30
CA TRP A 232 -10.66 19.10 9.09
C TRP A 232 -9.51 19.70 9.90
N PHE A 233 -8.69 20.53 9.27
CA PHE A 233 -7.57 21.20 9.93
C PHE A 233 -8.04 22.11 11.06
N ASP A 234 -9.03 22.97 10.83
CA ASP A 234 -9.54 23.91 11.82
C ASP A 234 -10.10 23.19 13.06
N ARG A 235 -10.68 21.99 12.90
CA ARG A 235 -11.17 21.17 14.01
C ARG A 235 -10.06 20.49 14.81
N ASN A 236 -8.93 20.19 14.16
CA ASN A 236 -7.85 19.38 14.74
C ASN A 236 -6.60 20.18 15.11
N VAL A 237 -6.52 21.47 14.76
CA VAL A 237 -5.34 22.32 14.98
C VAL A 237 -4.90 22.36 16.45
N ASN A 238 -5.85 22.43 17.39
CA ASN A 238 -5.53 22.44 18.81
C ASN A 238 -4.89 21.12 19.26
N SER A 239 -5.37 19.98 18.74
CA SER A 239 -4.80 18.66 19.03
C SER A 239 -3.38 18.56 18.47
N ILE A 240 -3.16 19.02 17.24
CA ILE A 240 -1.84 19.06 16.60
C ILE A 240 -0.86 19.89 17.45
N VAL A 241 -1.26 21.10 17.84
CA VAL A 241 -0.42 22.00 18.64
C VAL A 241 -0.12 21.40 20.02
N THR A 242 -1.09 20.78 20.69
CA THR A 242 -0.88 20.13 21.99
C THR A 242 0.13 18.99 21.91
N ASN A 243 0.13 18.20 20.82
CA ASN A 243 1.11 17.12 20.64
C ASN A 243 2.54 17.64 20.38
N VAL A 244 2.68 18.86 19.89
CA VAL A 244 3.99 19.48 19.56
C VAL A 244 4.54 20.31 20.72
N ARG A 245 3.68 20.88 21.57
CA ARG A 245 4.05 21.77 22.69
C ARG A 245 4.85 21.11 23.82
N TRP A 246 5.08 19.80 23.77
CA TRP A 246 5.91 19.08 24.75
C TRP A 246 7.41 19.12 24.43
N LEU A 247 7.85 20.09 23.62
CA LEU A 247 9.24 20.43 23.31
C LEU A 247 9.65 21.76 23.95
#